data_AF-V5F7G8-F1
#
_entry.id   AF-V5F7G8-F1
#
_cell.length_a   1.000
_cell.length_b   1.000
_cell.length_c   1.000
_cell.angle_alpha   90.00
_cell.angle_beta   90.00
_cell.angle_gamma   90.00
#
_symmetry.space_group_name_H-M   'P 1'
#
loop_
_entity.id
_entity.type
_entity.pdbx_description
1 polymer ?
#
loop_
_entity_poly.entity_id
_entity_poly.type
_entity_poly.pdbx_seq_one_letter_code
_entity_poly.pdbx_strand_id
1 'polypeptide(L)'
;MSFIKRYGLSSQGYQIKISAEPLSSDLNEQAQPVTLIAPDGILMIEGQLDSGVDYQEIETNEMFIKPESGVYQLIVGVTSYPIVVALDDSNRWIALENKLENAHVVVTPPEVIDNSPSTHVSWQWFDENYNMLGFKVPIKAKQVAVPAQSPAGEKTKHLSASVEMFEYQGAIEVQYVQRVAVPF
;
A
#
# COMPACT_ATOMS: atom_id res chain seq x y z
N MET A 1 -1.63 7.79 -3.52
CA MET A 1 -0.18 7.59 -3.30
C MET A 1 0.00 6.74 -2.05
N SER A 2 0.74 5.65 -2.12
CA SER A 2 0.82 4.66 -1.04
C SER A 2 2.26 4.43 -0.60
N PHE A 3 2.50 4.47 0.71
CA PHE A 3 3.74 4.06 1.38
C PHE A 3 3.53 2.68 1.98
N ILE A 4 4.24 1.69 1.45
CA ILE A 4 4.01 0.29 1.76
C ILE A 4 5.22 -0.25 2.51
N LYS A 5 5.00 -0.76 3.71
CA LYS A 5 5.96 -1.53 4.50
C LYS A 5 5.57 -3.01 4.44
N ARG A 6 6.45 -3.84 3.89
CA ARG A 6 6.23 -5.28 3.69
C ARG A 6 7.06 -6.07 4.68
N TYR A 7 6.44 -7.08 5.27
CA TYR A 7 7.08 -8.09 6.10
C TYR A 7 6.87 -9.46 5.48
N GLY A 8 7.93 -10.25 5.39
CA GLY A 8 7.91 -11.65 5.02
C GLY A 8 8.35 -12.54 6.17
N LEU A 9 8.43 -13.84 5.91
CA LEU A 9 9.06 -14.79 6.84
C LEU A 9 10.55 -14.49 7.02
N SER A 10 11.22 -14.01 5.96
CA SER A 10 12.67 -13.82 5.85
C SER A 10 13.10 -12.43 5.37
N SER A 11 12.18 -11.53 5.03
CA SER A 11 12.51 -10.21 4.46
C SER A 11 11.63 -9.10 5.01
N GLN A 12 12.16 -7.88 4.98
CA GLN A 12 11.41 -6.64 5.19
C GLN A 12 11.82 -5.68 4.07
N GLY A 13 10.84 -4.95 3.55
CA GLY A 13 11.07 -4.00 2.46
C GLY A 13 10.04 -2.89 2.47
N TYR A 14 10.34 -1.85 1.71
CA TYR A 14 9.51 -0.68 1.52
C TYR A 14 9.25 -0.46 0.04
N GLN A 15 8.13 0.17 -0.28
CA GLN A 15 7.78 0.57 -1.63
C GLN A 15 6.92 1.83 -1.57
N ILE A 16 7.10 2.71 -2.55
CA ILE A 16 6.18 3.83 -2.77
C ILE A 16 5.47 3.57 -4.10
N LYS A 17 4.17 3.80 -4.11
CA LYS A 17 3.32 3.61 -5.29
C LYS A 17 2.44 4.81 -5.55
N ILE A 18 2.30 5.18 -6.81
CA ILE A 18 1.36 6.17 -7.29
C ILE A 18 0.32 5.41 -8.11
N SER A 19 -0.93 5.50 -7.70
CA SER A 19 -2.06 4.92 -8.42
C SER A 19 -2.95 6.06 -8.90
N ALA A 20 -3.46 5.97 -10.13
CA ALA A 20 -4.34 6.96 -10.70
C ALA A 20 -5.47 6.29 -11.48
N GLU A 21 -6.66 6.89 -11.37
CA GLU A 21 -7.83 6.61 -12.20
C GLU A 21 -8.01 7.78 -13.18
N PRO A 22 -8.63 7.56 -14.35
CA PRO A 22 -8.85 8.61 -15.33
C PRO A 22 -9.83 9.64 -14.77
N LEU A 23 -9.51 10.92 -15.00
CA LEU A 23 -10.50 11.98 -14.82
C LEU A 23 -11.60 11.81 -15.86
N SER A 24 -12.83 11.60 -15.41
CA SER A 24 -13.99 11.54 -16.31
C SER A 24 -14.15 12.87 -17.06
N SER A 25 -14.23 12.77 -18.39
CA SER A 25 -14.56 13.80 -19.39
C SER A 25 -13.50 14.85 -19.76
N ASP A 26 -13.19 14.84 -21.05
CA ASP A 26 -12.77 15.93 -21.95
C ASP A 26 -11.48 16.73 -21.68
N LEU A 27 -10.78 16.52 -20.56
CA LEU A 27 -9.70 17.44 -20.17
C LEU A 27 -8.25 16.92 -20.24
N ASN A 28 -7.95 15.67 -20.59
CA ASN A 28 -6.58 15.25 -20.91
C ASN A 28 -6.53 13.96 -21.76
N GLU A 29 -6.57 14.11 -23.08
CA GLU A 29 -6.24 13.02 -24.04
C GLU A 29 -4.72 12.77 -24.16
N GLN A 30 -3.91 13.37 -23.29
CA GLN A 30 -2.45 13.28 -23.35
C GLN A 30 -1.90 12.66 -22.07
N ALA A 31 -0.95 11.76 -22.26
CA ALA A 31 -0.17 11.17 -21.17
C ALA A 31 0.48 12.28 -20.33
N GLN A 32 0.37 12.16 -19.00
CA GLN A 32 0.89 13.14 -18.06
C GLN A 32 2.19 12.60 -17.45
N PRO A 33 3.33 13.31 -17.57
CA PRO A 33 4.52 12.92 -16.83
C PRO A 33 4.26 13.00 -15.33
N VAL A 34 4.80 12.04 -14.59
CA VAL A 34 4.70 11.98 -13.14
C VAL A 34 6.08 11.84 -12.53
N THR A 35 6.30 12.63 -11.50
CA THR A 35 7.56 12.64 -10.76
C THR A 35 7.27 12.69 -9.26
N LEU A 36 8.01 11.91 -8.49
CA LEU A 36 8.01 11.99 -7.04
C LEU A 36 9.42 12.27 -6.54
N ILE A 37 9.57 13.33 -5.75
CA ILE A 37 10.82 13.75 -5.15
C ILE A 37 10.67 13.63 -3.63
N ALA A 38 11.64 12.99 -2.98
CA ALA A 38 11.72 12.81 -1.53
C ALA A 38 12.09 14.13 -0.80
N PRO A 39 11.91 14.19 0.53
CA PRO A 39 12.21 15.40 1.33
C PRO A 39 13.68 15.86 1.23
N ASP A 40 14.60 14.93 1.00
CA ASP A 40 16.03 15.18 0.79
C ASP A 40 16.38 15.63 -0.65
N GLY A 41 15.38 15.71 -1.53
CA GLY A 41 15.53 16.09 -2.94
C GLY A 41 15.83 14.92 -3.88
N ILE A 42 15.85 13.68 -3.39
CA ILE A 42 16.11 12.50 -4.24
C ILE A 42 14.88 12.17 -5.09
N LEU A 43 15.11 11.95 -6.38
CA LEU A 43 14.10 11.44 -7.31
C LEU A 43 13.75 9.97 -6.98
N MET A 44 12.50 9.72 -6.60
CA MET A 44 12.01 8.39 -6.20
C MET A 44 11.26 7.68 -7.32
N ILE A 45 10.40 8.40 -8.03
CA ILE A 45 9.60 7.88 -9.15
C ILE A 45 9.70 8.87 -10.30
N GLU A 46 9.91 8.35 -11.51
CA GLU A 46 9.77 9.07 -12.77
C GLU A 46 9.02 8.15 -13.73
N GLY A 47 7.95 8.66 -14.35
CA GLY A 47 7.13 7.88 -15.27
C GLY A 47 6.09 8.72 -15.99
N GLN A 48 5.13 8.05 -16.62
CA GLN A 48 4.00 8.69 -17.29
C GLN A 48 2.70 7.99 -16.91
N LEU A 49 1.64 8.79 -16.72
CA LEU A 49 0.28 8.32 -16.62
C LEU A 49 -0.39 8.43 -17.98
N ASP A 50 -0.73 7.29 -18.58
CA ASP A 50 -1.34 7.21 -19.91
C ASP A 50 -2.79 7.70 -19.89
N SER A 51 -3.23 8.33 -20.97
CA SER A 51 -4.62 8.74 -21.17
C SER A 51 -5.51 7.55 -21.54
N GLY A 52 -6.75 7.53 -21.07
CA GLY A 52 -7.73 6.50 -21.44
C GLY A 52 -7.50 5.13 -20.79
N VAL A 53 -6.66 5.07 -19.76
CA VAL A 53 -6.46 3.88 -18.92
C VAL A 53 -7.28 4.03 -17.64
N ASP A 54 -8.19 3.07 -17.40
CA ASP A 54 -9.10 3.06 -16.24
C ASP A 54 -8.39 3.02 -14.89
N TYR A 55 -7.24 2.35 -14.83
CA TYR A 55 -6.42 2.29 -13.64
C TYR A 55 -4.99 1.98 -14.00
N GLN A 56 -4.07 2.70 -13.38
CA GLN A 56 -2.64 2.52 -13.61
C GLN A 56 -1.84 2.83 -12.36
N GLU A 57 -0.69 2.17 -12.26
CA GLU A 57 0.20 2.30 -11.14
C GLU A 57 1.65 2.46 -11.59
N ILE A 58 2.37 3.33 -10.90
CA ILE A 58 3.81 3.49 -11.04
C ILE A 58 4.41 3.31 -9.65
N GLU A 59 5.40 2.45 -9.52
CA GLU A 59 5.99 2.11 -8.22
C GLU A 59 7.51 2.16 -8.25
N THR A 60 8.10 2.40 -7.08
CA THR A 60 9.53 2.21 -6.88
C THR A 60 9.86 0.73 -6.97
N ASN A 61 11.11 0.44 -7.31
CA ASN A 61 11.70 -0.86 -6.98
C ASN A 61 11.62 -1.10 -5.46
N GLU A 62 11.80 -2.35 -5.05
CA GLU A 62 11.90 -2.68 -3.63
C GLU A 62 13.03 -1.89 -2.95
N MET A 63 12.68 -1.20 -1.88
CA MET A 63 13.61 -0.43 -1.07
C MET A 63 13.90 -1.18 0.23
N PHE A 64 15.17 -1.25 0.62
CA PHE A 64 15.58 -1.85 1.89
C PHE A 64 15.69 -0.84 3.03
N ILE A 65 15.71 0.45 2.69
CA ILE A 65 15.78 1.56 3.63
C ILE A 65 14.37 2.15 3.74
N LYS A 66 13.97 2.47 4.97
CA LYS A 66 12.69 3.14 5.22
C LYS A 66 12.69 4.50 4.50
N PRO A 67 11.63 4.85 3.73
CA PRO A 67 11.49 6.20 3.23
C PRO A 67 11.41 7.21 4.38
N GLU A 68 11.89 8.43 4.15
CA GLU A 68 11.89 9.46 5.19
C GLU A 68 10.49 10.03 5.42
N SER A 69 10.19 10.41 6.66
CA SER A 69 9.06 11.29 6.93
C SER A 69 9.43 12.72 6.52
N GLY A 70 8.50 13.47 5.94
CA GLY A 70 8.75 14.83 5.49
C GLY A 70 7.82 15.27 4.37
N VAL A 71 8.19 16.33 3.66
CA VAL A 71 7.41 16.85 2.52
C VAL A 71 7.97 16.29 1.23
N TYR A 72 7.19 15.41 0.59
CA TYR A 72 7.46 14.91 -0.76
C TYR A 72 6.89 15.88 -1.79
N GLN A 73 7.56 16.03 -2.93
CA GLN A 73 7.03 16.77 -4.06
C GLN A 73 6.51 15.81 -5.12
N LEU A 74 5.18 15.73 -5.27
CA LEU A 74 4.53 15.02 -6.36
C LEU A 74 4.26 16.00 -7.50
N ILE A 75 4.80 15.75 -8.67
CA ILE A 75 4.57 16.55 -9.88
C ILE A 75 3.77 15.69 -10.85
N VAL A 76 2.64 16.22 -11.33
CA VAL A 76 1.80 15.59 -12.36
C VAL A 76 1.57 16.61 -13.47
N GLY A 77 2.11 16.33 -14.65
CA GLY A 77 2.17 17.29 -15.74
C GLY A 77 2.95 18.54 -15.33
N VAL A 78 2.26 19.67 -15.25
CA VAL A 78 2.84 20.95 -14.80
C VAL A 78 2.47 21.32 -13.36
N THR A 79 1.66 20.49 -12.70
CA THR A 79 1.14 20.79 -11.36
C THR A 79 1.99 20.12 -10.29
N SER A 80 2.30 20.86 -9.24
CA SER A 80 3.18 20.43 -8.16
C SER A 80 2.42 20.39 -6.84
N TYR A 81 2.40 19.22 -6.20
CA TYR A 81 1.68 18.93 -4.96
C TYR A 81 2.69 18.62 -3.84
N PRO A 82 2.83 19.48 -2.82
CA PRO A 82 3.57 19.13 -1.63
C PRO A 82 2.75 18.15 -0.79
N ILE A 83 3.29 16.96 -0.54
CA ILE A 83 2.64 15.88 0.20
C ILE A 83 3.39 15.69 1.52
N VAL A 84 2.71 15.95 2.63
CA VAL A 84 3.26 15.70 3.97
C VAL A 84 3.15 14.22 4.29
N VAL A 85 4.24 13.59 4.69
CA VAL A 85 4.25 12.15 4.96
C VAL A 85 4.81 11.92 6.35
N ALA A 86 4.01 11.28 7.20
CA ALA A 86 4.37 10.95 8.57
C ALA A 86 4.41 9.43 8.75
N LEU A 87 5.57 8.83 8.48
CA LEU A 87 5.76 7.38 8.63
C LEU A 87 6.04 7.05 10.10
N ASP A 88 5.12 6.35 10.75
CA ASP A 88 5.31 5.84 12.12
C ASP A 88 6.49 4.86 12.18
N ASP A 89 7.44 5.15 13.09
CA ASP A 89 8.61 4.31 13.38
C ASP A 89 8.34 3.24 14.43
N SER A 90 7.31 3.43 15.24
CA SER A 90 7.22 2.78 16.55
C SER A 90 6.34 1.52 16.57
N ASN A 91 5.28 1.47 15.75
CA ASN A 91 4.30 0.38 15.84
C ASN A 91 4.22 -0.47 14.57
N ARG A 92 4.48 -1.77 14.74
CA ARG A 92 4.14 -2.78 13.75
C ARG A 92 2.64 -3.05 13.85
N TRP A 93 1.86 -2.56 12.89
CA TRP A 93 0.40 -2.68 12.95
C TRP A 93 -0.11 -4.10 12.69
N ILE A 94 0.73 -4.94 12.08
CA ILE A 94 0.39 -6.31 11.75
C ILE A 94 1.60 -7.24 11.81
N ALA A 95 1.42 -8.39 12.44
CA ALA A 95 2.45 -9.41 12.58
C ALA A 95 1.88 -10.82 12.35
N LEU A 96 2.71 -11.69 11.78
CA LEU A 96 2.48 -13.14 11.76
C LEU A 96 3.24 -13.76 12.93
N GLU A 97 2.51 -14.33 13.88
CA GLU A 97 3.05 -14.97 15.06
C GLU A 97 2.91 -16.50 15.00
N ASN A 98 3.69 -17.19 15.83
CA ASN A 98 3.71 -18.65 15.95
C ASN A 98 3.83 -19.36 14.59
N LYS A 99 4.79 -18.92 13.77
CA LYS A 99 5.01 -19.30 12.36
C LYS A 99 5.08 -20.81 12.08
N LEU A 100 5.37 -21.64 13.08
CA LEU A 100 5.57 -23.08 12.93
C LEU A 100 4.35 -23.91 13.37
N GLU A 101 3.65 -23.50 14.42
CA GLU A 101 2.48 -24.19 14.96
C GLU A 101 1.42 -23.17 15.37
N ASN A 102 0.19 -23.33 14.88
CA ASN A 102 -0.91 -22.39 15.12
C ASN A 102 -0.58 -20.95 14.66
N ALA A 103 -0.04 -20.85 13.44
CA ALA A 103 0.25 -19.57 12.81
C ALA A 103 -1.01 -18.70 12.77
N HIS A 104 -0.87 -17.46 13.21
CA HIS A 104 -1.96 -16.52 13.29
C HIS A 104 -1.47 -15.09 13.11
N VAL A 105 -2.36 -14.24 12.65
CA VAL A 105 -2.07 -12.82 12.46
C VAL A 105 -2.56 -12.06 13.68
N VAL A 106 -1.68 -11.22 14.22
CA VAL A 106 -1.97 -10.25 15.28
C VAL A 106 -2.00 -8.86 14.66
N VAL A 107 -3.06 -8.12 14.98
CA VAL A 107 -3.35 -6.79 14.44
C VAL A 107 -3.41 -5.78 15.58
N THR A 108 -2.58 -4.75 15.48
CA THR A 108 -2.44 -3.64 16.41
C THR A 108 -2.50 -2.33 15.61
N PRO A 109 -3.70 -1.97 15.10
CA PRO A 109 -3.83 -0.75 14.32
C PRO A 109 -3.42 0.46 15.18
N PRO A 110 -2.95 1.56 14.55
CA PRO A 110 -2.60 2.78 15.28
C PRO A 110 -3.80 3.28 16.10
N GLU A 111 -3.53 3.91 17.24
CA GLU A 111 -4.59 4.50 18.06
C GLU A 111 -5.32 5.57 17.24
N VAL A 112 -6.61 5.34 17.03
CA VAL A 112 -7.49 6.29 16.36
C VAL A 112 -7.85 7.36 17.38
N ILE A 113 -7.28 8.56 17.23
CA ILE A 113 -7.76 9.75 17.96
C ILE A 113 -9.11 10.14 17.35
N ASP A 114 -10.03 10.70 18.13
CA ASP A 114 -11.34 11.13 17.63
C ASP A 114 -11.21 11.97 16.35
N ASN A 115 -11.95 11.59 15.30
CA ASN A 115 -11.92 12.11 13.92
C ASN A 115 -10.72 11.68 13.04
N SER A 116 -9.89 10.72 13.47
CA SER A 116 -8.89 10.09 12.59
C SER A 116 -9.53 9.05 11.66
N PRO A 117 -9.01 8.92 10.43
CA PRO A 117 -9.51 7.93 9.46
C PRO A 117 -9.38 6.50 10.00
N SER A 118 -10.41 5.69 9.76
CA SER A 118 -10.45 4.31 10.24
C SER A 118 -9.43 3.44 9.52
N THR A 119 -8.70 2.62 10.28
CA THR A 119 -7.78 1.63 9.73
C THR A 119 -8.54 0.45 9.13
N HIS A 120 -8.19 0.07 7.91
CA HIS A 120 -8.76 -1.08 7.22
C HIS A 120 -7.83 -2.27 7.37
N VAL A 121 -8.37 -3.40 7.80
CA VAL A 121 -7.60 -4.62 8.03
C VAL A 121 -8.18 -5.72 7.18
N SER A 122 -7.36 -6.38 6.35
CA SER A 122 -7.88 -7.34 5.38
C SER A 122 -6.91 -8.45 5.02
N TRP A 123 -7.47 -9.56 4.56
CA TRP A 123 -6.80 -10.62 3.82
C TRP A 123 -6.82 -10.32 2.32
N GLN A 124 -5.73 -10.67 1.64
CA GLN A 124 -5.57 -10.56 0.19
C GLN A 124 -4.92 -11.84 -0.35
N TRP A 125 -5.50 -12.39 -1.40
CA TRP A 125 -4.98 -13.54 -2.12
C TRP A 125 -4.43 -13.11 -3.47
N PHE A 126 -3.37 -13.77 -3.91
CA PHE A 126 -2.71 -13.47 -5.17
C PHE A 126 -2.40 -14.74 -5.96
N ASP A 127 -2.29 -14.59 -7.28
CA ASP A 127 -1.75 -15.61 -8.17
C ASP A 127 -0.22 -15.73 -8.06
N GLU A 128 0.40 -16.58 -8.87
CA GLU A 128 1.86 -16.80 -8.92
C GLU A 128 2.66 -15.54 -9.31
N ASN A 129 2.02 -14.63 -10.02
CA ASN A 129 2.61 -13.38 -10.50
C ASN A 129 2.30 -12.20 -9.56
N TYR A 130 1.76 -12.47 -8.36
CA TYR A 130 1.35 -11.47 -7.39
C TYR A 130 0.23 -10.53 -7.85
N ASN A 131 -0.59 -10.93 -8.83
CA ASN A 131 -1.83 -10.21 -9.14
C ASN A 131 -2.91 -10.56 -8.12
N MET A 132 -3.63 -9.54 -7.62
CA MET A 132 -4.67 -9.77 -6.61
C MET A 132 -5.85 -10.55 -7.22
N LEU A 133 -6.25 -11.61 -6.52
CA LEU A 133 -7.39 -12.43 -6.89
C LEU A 133 -8.62 -12.00 -6.11
N GLY A 134 -9.66 -11.57 -6.83
CA GLY A 134 -10.94 -11.18 -6.22
C GLY A 134 -10.83 -9.87 -5.44
N PHE A 135 -11.29 -9.88 -4.20
CA PHE A 135 -11.40 -8.69 -3.35
C PHE A 135 -10.79 -8.91 -1.96
N LYS A 136 -10.45 -7.80 -1.29
CA LYS A 136 -9.99 -7.77 0.09
C LYS A 136 -11.06 -8.33 1.04
N VAL A 137 -10.72 -9.31 1.87
CA VAL A 137 -11.65 -9.87 2.87
C VAL A 137 -11.34 -9.28 4.25
N PRO A 138 -12.27 -8.58 4.92
CA PRO A 138 -12.00 -7.92 6.19
C PRO A 138 -11.59 -8.86 7.33
N ILE A 139 -10.60 -8.46 8.12
CA ILE A 139 -10.24 -9.08 9.40
C ILE A 139 -10.96 -8.33 10.52
N LYS A 140 -11.84 -9.03 11.25
CA LYS A 140 -12.70 -8.41 12.28
C LYS A 140 -12.20 -8.58 13.72
N ALA A 141 -11.09 -9.28 13.91
CA ALA A 141 -10.54 -9.59 15.23
C ALA A 141 -9.08 -9.13 15.33
N LYS A 142 -8.64 -8.78 16.55
CA LYS A 142 -7.24 -8.43 16.82
C LYS A 142 -6.28 -9.61 16.62
N GLN A 143 -6.79 -10.82 16.71
CA GLN A 143 -6.05 -12.05 16.47
C GLN A 143 -6.92 -12.98 15.63
N VAL A 144 -6.36 -13.54 14.56
CA VAL A 144 -7.09 -14.42 13.66
C VAL A 144 -6.17 -15.50 13.10
N ALA A 145 -6.67 -16.74 13.06
CA ALA A 145 -5.95 -17.84 12.43
C ALA A 145 -5.78 -17.59 10.92
N VAL A 146 -4.72 -18.13 10.33
CA VAL A 146 -4.52 -18.07 8.88
C VAL A 146 -5.66 -18.80 8.17
N PRO A 147 -6.33 -18.17 7.18
CA PRO A 147 -7.34 -18.83 6.37
C PRO A 147 -6.80 -20.08 5.69
N ALA A 148 -7.45 -21.21 5.92
CA ALA A 148 -7.07 -22.49 5.30
C ALA A 148 -7.54 -22.61 3.83
N GLN A 149 -8.43 -21.72 3.38
CA GLN A 149 -9.01 -21.76 2.04
C GLN A 149 -9.01 -20.35 1.43
N SER A 150 -8.87 -20.30 0.12
CA SER A 150 -8.98 -19.06 -0.65
C SER A 150 -10.39 -18.93 -1.22
N PRO A 151 -11.01 -17.74 -1.15
CA PRO A 151 -12.23 -17.43 -1.91
C PRO A 151 -12.04 -17.57 -3.43
N ALA A 152 -10.80 -17.47 -3.93
CA ALA A 152 -10.46 -17.55 -5.35
C ALA A 152 -10.04 -18.97 -5.81
N GLY A 153 -10.11 -19.96 -4.93
CA GLY A 153 -9.82 -21.37 -5.25
C GLY A 153 -8.36 -21.62 -5.65
N GLU A 154 -8.16 -22.61 -6.54
CA GLU A 154 -6.86 -23.21 -6.88
C GLU A 154 -5.83 -22.26 -7.53
N LYS A 155 -6.28 -21.12 -8.06
CA LYS A 155 -5.40 -20.12 -8.68
C LYS A 155 -4.51 -19.39 -7.66
N THR A 156 -4.85 -19.51 -6.39
CA THR A 156 -4.17 -18.82 -5.31
C THR A 156 -2.82 -19.44 -5.02
N LYS A 157 -1.77 -18.62 -5.04
CA LYS A 157 -0.40 -19.03 -4.69
C LYS A 157 0.17 -18.27 -3.52
N HIS A 158 -0.35 -17.07 -3.23
CA HIS A 158 0.14 -16.25 -2.13
C HIS A 158 -1.02 -15.67 -1.32
N LEU A 159 -0.79 -15.54 -0.01
CA LEU A 159 -1.68 -14.86 0.93
C LEU A 159 -0.92 -13.74 1.62
N SER A 160 -1.58 -12.62 1.82
CA SER A 160 -1.12 -11.57 2.71
C SER A 160 -2.23 -11.06 3.60
N ALA A 161 -1.86 -10.54 4.76
CA ALA A 161 -2.71 -9.68 5.55
C ALA A 161 -2.16 -8.25 5.50
N SER A 162 -3.05 -7.25 5.46
CA SER A 162 -2.68 -5.84 5.46
C SER A 162 -3.44 -5.05 6.51
N VAL A 163 -2.79 -4.01 7.04
CA VAL A 163 -3.42 -2.86 7.69
C VAL A 163 -3.15 -1.65 6.81
N GLU A 164 -4.20 -0.90 6.52
CA GLU A 164 -4.19 0.26 5.65
C GLU A 164 -4.84 1.45 6.36
N MET A 165 -4.20 2.60 6.28
CA MET A 165 -4.73 3.87 6.75
C MET A 165 -4.53 4.89 5.63
N PHE A 166 -5.44 5.83 5.46
CA PHE A 166 -5.28 6.88 4.46
C PHE A 166 -5.73 8.22 5.02
N GLU A 167 -5.21 9.28 4.42
CA GLU A 167 -5.61 10.67 4.66
C GLU A 167 -5.71 11.40 3.32
N TYR A 168 -6.52 12.45 3.26
CA TYR A 168 -6.63 13.30 2.08
C TYR A 168 -5.86 14.60 2.28
N GLN A 169 -4.99 14.92 1.33
CA GLN A 169 -4.30 16.20 1.25
C GLN A 169 -4.73 16.90 -0.04
N GLY A 170 -5.86 17.62 0.05
CA GLY A 170 -6.54 18.16 -1.11
C GLY A 170 -7.11 17.02 -1.98
N ALA A 171 -6.69 16.96 -3.24
CA ALA A 171 -7.13 15.94 -4.21
C ALA A 171 -6.31 14.63 -4.14
N ILE A 172 -5.29 14.57 -3.28
CA ILE A 172 -4.39 13.41 -3.20
C ILE A 172 -4.73 12.58 -1.97
N GLU A 173 -5.05 11.31 -2.19
CA GLU A 173 -5.10 10.30 -1.13
C GLU A 173 -3.68 9.82 -0.80
N VAL A 174 -3.26 9.97 0.45
CA VAL A 174 -1.99 9.45 0.97
C VAL A 174 -2.30 8.24 1.84
N GLN A 175 -1.81 7.09 1.45
CA GLN A 175 -2.08 5.81 2.09
C GLN A 175 -0.82 5.24 2.74
N TYR A 176 -0.97 4.70 3.94
CA TYR A 176 0.05 4.02 4.71
C TYR A 176 -0.36 2.56 4.87
N VAL A 177 0.46 1.64 4.38
CA VAL A 177 0.16 0.21 4.33
C VAL A 177 1.23 -0.57 5.06
N GLN A 178 0.83 -1.42 6.00
CA GLN A 178 1.68 -2.47 6.53
C GLN A 178 1.12 -3.82 6.07
N ARG A 179 1.93 -4.60 5.35
CA ARG A 179 1.52 -5.91 4.81
C ARG A 179 2.44 -6.99 5.32
N VAL A 180 1.87 -8.13 5.74
CA VAL A 180 2.63 -9.34 6.07
C VAL A 180 2.27 -10.46 5.10
N ALA A 181 3.28 -11.07 4.48
CA ALA A 181 3.11 -12.29 3.71
C ALA A 181 2.91 -13.48 4.66
N VAL A 182 1.97 -14.34 4.33
CA VAL A 182 1.54 -15.46 5.18
C VAL A 182 1.69 -16.77 4.39
N PRO A 183 2.20 -17.86 5.00
CA PRO A 183 2.21 -19.17 4.37
C PRO A 183 0.81 -19.56 3.88
N PHE A 184 0.71 -20.05 2.65
CA PHE A 184 -0.54 -20.47 2.02
C PHE A 184 -0.31 -21.68 1.11
#